data_AF-A0A7S2KI66-F1
#
_entry.id   AF-A0A7S2KI66-F1
#
_cell.length_a   1.000
_cell.length_b   1.000
_cell.length_c   1.000
_cell.angle_alpha   90.00
_cell.angle_beta   90.00
_cell.angle_gamma   90.00
#
_symmetry.space_group_name_H-M   'P 1'
#
loop_
_entity.id
_entity.type
_entity.pdbx_description
1 polymer ?
#
loop_
_entity_poly.entity_id
_entity_poly.type
_entity_poly.pdbx_seq_one_letter_code
_entity_poly.pdbx_strand_id
1 'polypeptide(L)'
;LGPLIREASGEEAFCTTDFARKRYGRVMQLSCAAISIFYMFIYLVAELTSISNIYALLINKPTFDANWNNINEGYTTGIAVSIGVITIFYTGIAGLPSSIITDKFQGIIMALLVLILTIAVTSNSDNQITHDEFKEASNWTEDGFYALVTLFIAILCAELFNQSTWQRVWASKDTPSLRRGFAIGSLLVFLL
;
A
#
# COMPACT_ATOMS: atom_id res chain seq x y z
N LEU A 1 -3.26 12.68 -14.50
CA LEU A 1 -3.64 11.49 -15.29
C LEU A 1 -5.11 11.09 -15.10
N GLY A 2 -5.59 10.95 -13.85
CA GLY A 2 -6.97 10.50 -13.56
C GLY A 2 -8.11 11.17 -14.36
N PRO A 3 -8.19 12.52 -14.46
CA PRO A 3 -9.26 13.18 -15.19
C PRO A 3 -9.26 12.90 -16.70
N LEU A 4 -8.07 12.86 -17.32
CA LEU A 4 -7.90 12.61 -18.76
C LEU A 4 -8.32 11.19 -19.17
N ILE A 5 -8.00 10.20 -18.34
CA ILE A 5 -8.35 8.79 -18.60
C ILE A 5 -9.85 8.57 -18.41
N ARG A 6 -10.48 9.25 -17.44
CA ARG A 6 -11.94 9.22 -17.27
C ARG A 6 -12.67 9.81 -18.48
N GLU A 7 -12.19 10.94 -18.99
CA GLU A 7 -12.73 11.58 -20.20
C GLU A 7 -12.57 10.70 -21.45
N ALA A 8 -11.42 10.03 -21.60
CA ALA A 8 -11.15 9.14 -22.72
C ALA A 8 -11.90 7.79 -22.66
N SER A 9 -12.24 7.31 -21.46
CA SER A 9 -12.89 5.99 -21.28
C SER A 9 -14.41 6.04 -21.44
N GLY A 10 -15.04 7.21 -21.26
CA GLY A 10 -16.50 7.36 -21.17
C GLY A 10 -17.07 6.90 -19.83
N GLU A 11 -18.32 7.25 -19.54
CA GLU A 11 -18.98 7.07 -18.22
C GLU A 11 -19.19 5.59 -17.80
N GLU A 12 -19.02 4.63 -18.71
CA GLU A 12 -19.27 3.20 -18.46
C GLU A 12 -18.03 2.38 -18.03
N ALA A 13 -16.83 3.00 -17.96
CA ALA A 13 -15.62 2.27 -17.57
C ALA A 13 -15.47 2.20 -16.05
N PHE A 14 -15.44 0.98 -15.50
CA PHE A 14 -15.27 0.73 -14.06
C PHE A 14 -13.85 0.28 -13.70
N CYS A 15 -13.07 -0.19 -14.68
CA CYS A 15 -11.71 -0.68 -14.50
C CYS A 15 -10.73 -0.16 -15.56
N THR A 16 -9.44 -0.17 -15.21
CA THR A 16 -8.32 0.19 -16.10
C THR A 16 -8.23 -0.76 -17.28
N THR A 17 -8.67 -2.00 -17.06
CA THR A 17 -8.83 -3.03 -18.09
C THR A 17 -9.92 -2.70 -19.11
N ASP A 18 -10.96 -1.95 -18.73
CA ASP A 18 -12.03 -1.55 -19.65
C ASP A 18 -11.58 -0.43 -20.58
N PHE A 19 -10.77 0.50 -20.05
CA PHE A 19 -10.05 1.47 -20.88
C PHE A 19 -9.12 0.77 -21.88
N ALA A 20 -8.33 -0.21 -21.40
CA ALA A 20 -7.46 -1.01 -22.26
C ALA A 20 -8.24 -1.75 -23.36
N ARG A 21 -9.43 -2.28 -23.03
CA ARG A 21 -10.34 -2.91 -24.00
C ARG A 21 -10.82 -1.92 -25.05
N LYS A 22 -11.29 -0.74 -24.63
CA LYS A 22 -11.87 0.27 -25.52
C LYS A 22 -10.83 0.89 -26.46
N ARG A 23 -9.58 1.04 -26.00
CA ARG A 23 -8.50 1.65 -26.78
C ARG A 23 -7.68 0.66 -27.61
N TYR A 24 -7.40 -0.53 -27.08
CA TYR A 24 -6.43 -1.48 -27.65
C TYR A 24 -6.98 -2.90 -27.88
N GLY A 25 -8.25 -3.15 -27.56
CA GLY A 25 -8.91 -4.43 -27.81
C GLY A 25 -8.75 -5.48 -26.71
N ARG A 26 -9.28 -6.69 -26.98
CA ARG A 26 -9.47 -7.76 -25.97
C ARG A 26 -8.17 -8.36 -25.44
N VAL A 27 -7.12 -8.43 -26.28
CA VAL A 27 -5.81 -9.00 -25.90
C VAL A 27 -5.10 -8.12 -24.86
N MET A 28 -5.15 -6.79 -25.06
CA MET A 28 -4.58 -5.83 -24.11
C MET A 28 -5.36 -5.85 -22.79
N GLN A 29 -6.69 -5.96 -22.84
CA GLN A 29 -7.52 -6.11 -21.64
C GLN A 29 -7.06 -7.30 -20.77
N LEU A 30 -6.85 -8.46 -21.39
CA LEU A 30 -6.48 -9.68 -20.66
C LEU A 30 -5.05 -9.59 -20.09
N SER A 31 -4.14 -8.98 -20.85
CA SER A 31 -2.76 -8.74 -20.40
C SER A 31 -2.71 -7.78 -19.21
N CYS A 32 -3.41 -6.64 -19.29
CA CYS A 32 -3.51 -5.69 -18.17
C CYS A 32 -4.18 -6.33 -16.95
N ALA A 33 -5.24 -7.11 -17.14
CA ALA A 33 -5.92 -7.80 -16.04
C ALA A 33 -4.99 -8.80 -15.35
N ALA A 34 -4.22 -9.58 -16.11
CA ALA A 34 -3.27 -10.53 -15.56
C ALA A 34 -2.16 -9.83 -14.74
N ILE A 35 -1.59 -8.74 -15.26
CA ILE A 35 -0.58 -7.94 -14.56
C ILE A 35 -1.16 -7.35 -13.27
N SER A 36 -2.36 -6.76 -13.31
CA SER A 36 -3.02 -6.18 -12.13
C SER A 36 -3.35 -7.24 -11.06
N ILE A 37 -3.82 -8.42 -11.46
CA ILE A 37 -4.07 -9.53 -10.51
C ILE A 37 -2.77 -9.98 -9.86
N PHE A 38 -1.72 -10.18 -10.66
CA PHE A 38 -0.41 -10.60 -10.16
C PHE A 38 0.21 -9.57 -9.22
N TYR A 39 0.11 -8.28 -9.56
CA TYR A 39 0.53 -7.18 -8.72
C TYR A 39 -0.21 -7.18 -7.37
N MET A 40 -1.54 -7.27 -7.38
CA MET A 40 -2.34 -7.31 -6.16
C MET A 40 -2.03 -8.54 -5.29
N PHE A 41 -1.70 -9.68 -5.91
CA PHE A 41 -1.26 -10.87 -5.19
C PHE A 41 0.06 -10.62 -4.46
N ILE A 42 1.07 -10.09 -5.14
CA ILE A 42 2.36 -9.74 -4.51
C ILE A 42 2.16 -8.73 -3.38
N TYR A 43 1.35 -7.71 -3.61
CA TYR A 43 1.03 -6.69 -2.61
C TYR A 43 0.42 -7.32 -1.35
N LEU A 44 -0.58 -8.19 -1.50
CA LEU A 44 -1.24 -8.88 -0.39
C LEU A 44 -0.28 -9.80 0.38
N VAL A 45 0.58 -10.53 -0.33
CA VAL A 45 1.61 -11.38 0.31
C VAL A 45 2.62 -10.54 1.08
N ALA A 46 3.06 -9.41 0.53
CA ALA A 46 3.99 -8.50 1.19
C ALA A 46 3.42 -7.91 2.48
N GLU A 47 2.14 -7.50 2.46
CA GLU A 47 1.44 -6.98 3.64
C GLU A 47 1.29 -8.04 4.74
N LEU A 48 0.80 -9.24 4.40
CA LEU A 48 0.66 -10.34 5.37
C LEU A 48 2.01 -10.77 5.97
N THR A 49 3.06 -10.80 5.15
CA THR A 49 4.42 -11.11 5.61
C THR A 49 4.93 -10.04 6.56
N SER A 50 4.72 -8.76 6.24
CA SER A 50 5.12 -7.64 7.09
C SER A 50 4.44 -7.68 8.46
N ILE A 51 3.13 -7.93 8.50
CA ILE A 51 2.38 -8.07 9.76
C ILE A 51 2.94 -9.24 10.59
N SER A 52 3.22 -10.36 9.94
CA SER A 52 3.73 -11.56 10.62
C SER A 52 5.14 -11.34 11.18
N ASN A 53 5.98 -10.60 10.46
CA ASN A 53 7.32 -10.20 10.93
C ASN A 53 7.24 -9.26 12.14
N ILE A 54 6.34 -8.27 12.10
CA ILE A 54 6.12 -7.36 13.24
C ILE A 54 5.66 -8.15 14.47
N TYR A 55 4.75 -9.11 14.29
CA TYR A 55 4.30 -9.95 15.39
C TYR A 55 5.44 -10.80 15.97
N ALA A 56 6.26 -11.43 15.13
CA ALA A 56 7.42 -12.21 15.56
C ALA A 56 8.39 -11.38 16.44
N LEU A 57 8.62 -10.12 16.05
CA LEU A 57 9.43 -9.17 16.82
C LEU A 57 8.82 -8.87 18.20
N LEU A 58 7.50 -8.67 18.28
CA LEU A 58 6.82 -8.37 19.55
C LEU A 58 6.89 -9.53 20.57
N ILE A 59 6.86 -10.78 20.09
CA ILE A 59 6.94 -11.97 20.96
C ILE A 59 8.40 -12.43 21.20
N ASN A 60 9.39 -11.64 20.77
CA ASN A 60 10.83 -11.97 20.86
C ASN A 60 11.16 -13.36 20.31
N LYS A 61 10.54 -13.75 19.19
CA LYS A 61 10.88 -15.00 18.49
C LYS A 61 11.67 -14.70 17.21
N PRO A 62 12.58 -15.60 16.81
CA PRO A 62 13.38 -15.39 15.62
C PRO A 62 12.48 -15.24 14.40
N THR A 63 12.52 -14.06 13.79
CA THR A 63 11.88 -13.75 12.52
C THR A 63 12.62 -14.52 11.43
N PHE A 64 11.95 -15.46 10.77
CA PHE A 64 12.42 -16.17 9.58
C PHE A 64 13.87 -16.69 9.71
N ASP A 65 14.09 -17.69 10.57
CA ASP A 65 15.32 -18.49 10.50
C ASP A 65 15.31 -19.24 9.16
N ALA A 66 16.22 -18.92 8.25
CA ALA A 66 16.33 -19.48 6.90
C ALA A 66 16.60 -21.01 6.87
N ASN A 67 16.66 -21.66 8.03
CA ASN A 67 16.61 -23.09 8.18
C ASN A 67 15.15 -23.58 8.18
N TRP A 68 14.67 -24.01 7.01
CA TRP A 68 13.39 -24.71 6.77
C TRP A 68 13.07 -25.86 7.75
N ASN A 69 14.06 -26.34 8.51
CA ASN A 69 13.93 -27.41 9.51
C ASN A 69 13.55 -26.91 10.92
N ASN A 70 13.42 -25.60 11.15
CA ASN A 70 13.09 -25.05 12.46
C ASN A 70 11.58 -24.79 12.56
N ILE A 71 10.95 -25.36 13.58
CA ILE A 71 9.49 -25.37 13.85
C ILE A 71 8.91 -23.95 14.07
N ASN A 72 9.75 -22.92 14.03
CA ASN A 72 9.41 -21.52 14.21
C ASN A 72 8.70 -20.88 12.99
N GLU A 73 8.81 -21.45 11.79
CA GLU A 73 8.12 -20.96 10.59
C GLU A 73 6.58 -21.13 10.67
N GLY A 74 6.10 -22.12 11.42
CA GLY A 74 4.66 -22.41 11.54
C GLY A 74 3.85 -21.29 12.19
N TYR A 75 4.48 -20.48 13.06
CA TYR A 75 3.79 -19.40 13.76
C TYR A 75 3.56 -18.18 12.85
N THR A 76 4.57 -17.77 12.10
CA THR A 76 4.50 -16.65 11.15
C THR A 76 3.47 -16.92 10.06
N THR A 77 3.51 -18.11 9.45
CA THR A 77 2.53 -18.52 8.43
C THR A 77 1.14 -18.73 9.03
N GLY A 78 1.04 -19.28 10.25
CA GLY A 78 -0.23 -19.47 10.94
C GLY A 78 -0.98 -18.17 11.21
N ILE A 79 -0.26 -17.10 11.57
CA ILE A 79 -0.84 -15.77 11.81
C ILE A 79 -1.27 -15.12 10.50
N ALA A 80 -0.42 -15.14 9.46
CA ALA A 80 -0.78 -14.64 8.14
C ALA A 80 -2.07 -15.30 7.61
N VAL A 81 -2.16 -16.64 7.71
CA VAL A 81 -3.34 -17.40 7.28
C VAL A 81 -4.55 -17.05 8.14
N SER A 82 -4.40 -16.95 9.46
CA SER A 82 -5.51 -16.60 10.36
C SER A 82 -6.10 -15.22 10.05
N ILE A 83 -5.23 -14.22 9.86
CA ILE A 83 -5.64 -12.85 9.48
C ILE A 83 -6.33 -12.89 8.12
N GLY A 84 -5.73 -13.54 7.11
CA GLY A 84 -6.30 -13.65 5.78
C GLY A 84 -7.69 -14.30 5.76
N VAL A 85 -7.87 -15.40 6.51
CA VAL A 85 -9.17 -16.10 6.60
C VAL A 85 -10.23 -15.23 7.26
N ILE A 86 -9.90 -14.56 8.38
CA ILE A 86 -10.83 -13.66 9.05
C ILE A 86 -11.21 -12.49 8.12
N THR A 87 -10.22 -11.91 7.43
CA THR A 87 -10.43 -10.82 6.47
C THR A 87 -11.34 -11.22 5.32
N ILE A 88 -11.11 -12.38 4.72
CA ILE A 88 -11.98 -12.93 3.66
C ILE A 88 -13.38 -13.17 4.19
N PHE A 89 -13.52 -13.72 5.41
CA PHE A 89 -14.81 -14.04 6.00
C PHE A 89 -15.67 -12.79 6.23
N TYR A 90 -15.16 -11.77 6.92
CA TYR A 90 -15.96 -10.56 7.18
C TYR A 90 -16.18 -9.73 5.91
N THR A 91 -15.23 -9.71 4.98
CA THR A 91 -15.36 -8.97 3.71
C THR A 91 -16.37 -9.67 2.79
N GLY A 92 -16.35 -11.01 2.74
CA GLY A 92 -17.28 -11.81 1.95
C GLY A 92 -18.74 -11.71 2.42
N ILE A 93 -18.97 -11.56 3.72
CA ILE A 93 -20.32 -11.46 4.30
C ILE A 93 -20.89 -10.04 4.20
N ALA A 94 -20.07 -9.02 4.50
CA ALA A 94 -20.56 -7.67 4.70
C ALA A 94 -20.36 -6.74 3.47
N GLY A 95 -19.57 -7.18 2.50
CA GLY A 95 -19.34 -6.46 1.24
C GLY A 95 -18.61 -5.11 1.39
N LEU A 96 -18.64 -4.33 0.31
CA LEU A 96 -17.94 -3.03 0.18
C LEU A 96 -18.29 -1.99 1.27
N PRO A 97 -19.56 -1.81 1.71
CA PRO A 97 -19.89 -0.77 2.69
C PRO A 97 -19.25 -1.01 4.05
N SER A 98 -19.17 -2.28 4.48
CA SER A 98 -18.55 -2.60 5.76
C SER A 98 -17.04 -2.40 5.74
N SER A 99 -16.38 -2.73 4.62
CA SER A 99 -14.94 -2.46 4.44
C SER A 99 -14.65 -0.96 4.54
N ILE A 100 -15.48 -0.11 3.93
CA ILE A 100 -15.27 1.35 3.98
C ILE A 100 -15.34 1.88 5.42
N ILE A 101 -16.26 1.35 6.24
CA ILE A 101 -16.38 1.76 7.64
C ILE A 101 -15.14 1.31 8.42
N THR A 102 -14.71 0.05 8.27
CA THR A 102 -13.51 -0.46 8.95
C THR A 102 -12.26 0.31 8.54
N ASP A 103 -12.11 0.65 7.27
CA ASP A 103 -10.96 1.41 6.75
C ASP A 103 -10.87 2.80 7.38
N LYS A 104 -12.01 3.47 7.63
CA LYS A 104 -12.04 4.78 8.29
C LYS A 104 -11.58 4.69 9.75
N PHE A 105 -12.04 3.67 10.47
CA PHE A 105 -11.61 3.44 11.85
C PHE A 105 -10.13 3.07 11.92
N GLN A 106 -9.67 2.15 11.05
CA GLN A 106 -8.26 1.76 10.96
C GLN A 106 -7.37 2.96 10.62
N GLY A 107 -7.79 3.81 9.67
CA GLY A 107 -7.04 5.02 9.32
C GLY A 107 -6.83 5.98 10.50
N ILE A 108 -7.86 6.18 11.34
CA ILE A 108 -7.75 7.01 12.55
C ILE A 108 -6.82 6.37 13.57
N ILE A 109 -6.95 5.06 13.82
CA ILE A 109 -6.09 4.33 14.75
C ILE A 109 -4.64 4.38 14.30
N MET A 110 -4.37 4.20 12.99
CA MET A 110 -3.02 4.28 12.43
C MET A 110 -2.43 5.69 12.58
N ALA A 111 -3.20 6.74 12.33
CA ALA A 111 -2.73 8.11 12.54
C ALA A 111 -2.37 8.38 14.01
N LEU A 112 -3.18 7.90 14.95
CA LEU A 112 -2.87 7.99 16.38
C LEU A 112 -1.63 7.19 16.76
N LEU A 113 -1.48 5.98 16.21
CA LEU A 113 -0.32 5.13 16.45
C LEU A 113 0.96 5.81 15.98
N VAL A 114 0.98 6.34 14.74
CA VAL A 114 2.13 7.08 14.21
C VAL A 114 2.46 8.28 15.10
N LEU A 115 1.47 9.06 15.52
CA LEU A 115 1.69 10.20 16.41
C LEU A 115 2.33 9.77 17.75
N ILE A 116 1.81 8.72 18.38
CA ILE A 116 2.33 8.20 19.65
C ILE A 116 3.76 7.70 19.47
N LEU A 117 4.04 6.96 18.39
CA LEU A 117 5.38 6.47 18.08
C LEU A 117 6.36 7.62 17.85
N THR A 118 5.97 8.64 17.09
CA THR A 118 6.80 9.84 16.86
C THR A 118 7.12 10.55 18.17
N ILE A 119 6.13 10.72 19.06
CA ILE A 119 6.36 11.32 20.39
C ILE A 119 7.28 10.43 21.23
N ALA A 120 7.05 9.12 21.26
CA ALA A 120 7.85 8.18 22.06
C ALA A 120 9.30 8.13 21.59
N VAL A 121 9.54 8.11 20.27
CA VAL A 121 10.88 8.13 19.68
C VAL A 121 11.58 9.46 19.96
N THR A 122 10.88 10.59 19.81
CA THR A 122 11.47 11.93 20.00
C THR A 122 11.71 12.28 21.47
N SER A 123 10.91 11.73 22.39
CA SER A 123 11.04 12.00 23.83
C SER A 123 12.11 11.15 24.51
N ASN A 124 12.57 10.08 23.86
CA ASN A 124 13.61 9.22 24.41
C ASN A 124 15.00 9.86 24.17
N SER A 125 15.72 10.14 25.26
CA SER A 125 17.06 10.70 25.22
C SER A 125 18.06 9.83 24.45
N ASP A 126 17.82 8.51 24.43
CA ASP A 126 18.70 7.55 23.75
C ASP A 126 18.51 7.54 22.23
N ASN A 127 17.43 8.14 21.72
CA ASN A 127 17.12 8.24 20.28
C ASN A 127 17.45 9.63 19.70
N GLN A 128 18.20 10.46 20.42
CA GLN A 128 18.62 11.76 19.91
C GLN A 128 19.61 11.57 18.76
N ILE A 129 19.20 11.99 17.56
CA ILE A 129 20.03 11.93 16.35
C ILE A 129 21.19 12.92 16.52
N THR A 130 22.41 12.41 16.41
CA THR A 130 23.62 13.23 16.46
C THR A 130 23.76 14.04 15.16
N HIS A 131 24.38 15.21 15.23
CA HIS A 131 24.65 16.03 14.02
C HIS A 131 25.41 15.27 12.92
N ASP A 132 26.32 14.36 13.30
CA ASP A 132 27.08 13.54 12.36
C ASP A 132 26.21 12.47 11.68
N GLU A 133 25.32 11.81 12.44
CA GLU A 133 24.36 10.82 11.90
C GLU A 133 23.37 11.49 10.93
N PHE A 134 22.88 12.69 11.27
CA PHE A 134 22.02 13.46 10.38
C PHE A 134 22.75 13.89 9.12
N LYS A 135 24.03 14.27 9.24
CA LYS A 135 24.86 14.67 8.09
C LYS A 135 25.15 13.49 7.16
N GLU A 136 25.33 12.28 7.70
CA GLU A 136 25.48 11.06 6.91
C GLU A 136 24.16 10.70 6.21
N ALA A 137 23.03 10.72 6.92
CA ALA A 137 21.72 10.39 6.37
C ALA A 137 21.22 11.40 5.31
N SER A 138 21.54 12.68 5.47
CA SER A 138 21.17 13.75 4.53
C SER A 138 22.18 13.96 3.40
N ASN A 139 23.24 13.15 3.35
CA ASN A 139 24.29 13.31 2.36
C ASN A 139 23.76 12.99 0.95
N TRP A 140 24.03 13.89 0.00
CA TRP A 140 23.67 13.67 -1.39
C TRP A 140 24.71 12.80 -2.07
N THR A 141 24.34 11.55 -2.38
CA THR A 141 25.19 10.58 -3.07
C THR A 141 24.64 10.26 -4.44
N GLU A 142 25.51 9.91 -5.40
CA GLU A 142 25.08 9.49 -6.73
C GLU A 142 24.23 8.22 -6.66
N ASP A 143 24.64 7.23 -5.85
CA ASP A 143 23.88 6.01 -5.61
C ASP A 143 22.50 6.29 -4.98
N GLY A 144 22.43 7.23 -4.04
CA GLY A 144 21.17 7.69 -3.45
C GLY A 144 20.24 8.35 -4.48
N PHE A 145 20.81 9.10 -5.44
CA PHE A 145 20.03 9.66 -6.53
C PHE A 145 19.50 8.59 -7.49
N TYR A 146 20.32 7.60 -7.86
CA TYR A 146 19.87 6.47 -8.67
C TYR A 146 18.74 5.71 -7.95
N ALA A 147 18.91 5.41 -6.65
CA ALA A 147 17.90 4.75 -5.83
C ALA A 147 16.59 5.54 -5.82
N LEU A 148 16.64 6.86 -5.63
CA LEU A 148 15.48 7.75 -5.66
C LEU A 148 14.74 7.66 -6.99
N VAL A 149 15.46 7.78 -8.11
CA VAL A 149 14.84 7.73 -9.45
C VAL A 149 14.22 6.36 -9.71
N THR A 150 14.91 5.27 -9.38
CA THR A 150 14.36 3.92 -9.54
C THR A 150 13.11 3.69 -8.68
N LEU A 151 13.12 4.17 -7.43
CA LEU A 151 11.97 4.05 -6.53
C LEU A 151 10.77 4.84 -7.07
N PHE A 152 11.00 6.06 -7.55
CA PHE A 152 9.94 6.89 -8.11
C PHE A 152 9.29 6.24 -9.34
N ILE A 153 10.10 5.71 -10.27
CA ILE A 153 9.61 4.99 -11.45
C ILE A 153 8.85 3.72 -11.02
N ALA A 154 9.40 2.96 -10.08
CA ALA A 154 8.77 1.73 -9.58
C ALA A 154 7.40 2.00 -8.96
N ILE A 155 7.29 3.00 -8.06
CA ILE A 155 6.03 3.38 -7.42
C ILE A 155 5.03 3.88 -8.47
N LEU A 156 5.45 4.72 -9.41
CA LEU A 156 4.56 5.18 -10.48
C LEU A 156 4.02 4.02 -11.31
N CYS A 157 4.87 3.08 -11.72
CA CYS A 157 4.45 1.90 -12.47
C CYS A 157 3.49 1.03 -11.65
N ALA A 158 3.78 0.80 -10.36
CA ALA A 158 2.94 0.04 -9.46
C ALA A 158 1.54 0.67 -9.30
N GLU A 159 1.48 1.98 -9.06
CA GLU A 159 0.22 2.71 -8.92
C GLU A 159 -0.62 2.73 -10.20
N LEU A 160 0.01 2.67 -11.39
CA LEU A 160 -0.73 2.56 -12.65
C LEU A 160 -1.51 1.24 -12.77
N PHE A 161 -1.03 0.15 -12.17
CA PHE A 161 -1.73 -1.14 -12.18
C PHE A 161 -2.56 -1.39 -10.91
N ASN A 162 -2.48 -0.48 -9.93
CA ASN A 162 -3.23 -0.56 -8.68
C ASN A 162 -4.72 -0.30 -8.90
N GLN A 163 -5.49 -1.38 -9.00
CA GLN A 163 -6.92 -1.32 -9.33
C GLN A 163 -7.75 -0.54 -8.29
N SER A 164 -7.33 -0.52 -7.02
CA SER A 164 -8.03 0.16 -5.93
C SER A 164 -8.02 1.68 -6.12
N THR A 165 -6.86 2.25 -6.46
CA THR A 165 -6.70 3.69 -6.73
C THR A 165 -7.58 4.11 -7.89
N TRP A 166 -7.62 3.32 -8.96
CA TRP A 166 -8.41 3.63 -10.13
C TRP A 166 -9.92 3.52 -9.92
N GLN A 167 -10.39 2.55 -9.14
CA GLN A 167 -11.82 2.46 -8.76
C GLN A 167 -12.29 3.74 -8.06
N ARG A 168 -11.46 4.34 -7.20
CA ARG A 168 -11.77 5.62 -6.54
C ARG A 168 -11.80 6.80 -7.53
N VAL A 169 -10.97 6.76 -8.58
CA VAL A 169 -10.99 7.77 -9.66
C VAL A 169 -12.32 7.70 -10.42
N TRP A 170 -12.78 6.51 -10.81
CA TRP A 170 -14.06 6.36 -11.53
C TRP A 170 -15.29 6.60 -10.66
N ALA A 171 -15.24 6.22 -9.37
CA ALA A 171 -16.33 6.47 -8.43
C ALA A 171 -16.46 7.94 -7.99
N SER A 172 -15.51 8.81 -8.33
CA SER A 172 -15.55 10.22 -7.92
C SER A 172 -16.69 10.99 -8.60
N LYS A 173 -17.43 11.79 -7.83
CA LYS A 173 -18.59 12.54 -8.34
C LYS A 173 -18.19 13.56 -9.42
N ASP A 174 -17.11 14.29 -9.21
CA ASP A 174 -16.68 15.39 -10.07
C ASP A 174 -15.15 15.59 -10.03
N THR A 175 -14.59 16.19 -11.09
CA THR A 175 -13.15 16.45 -11.23
C THR A 175 -12.57 17.34 -10.11
N PRO A 176 -13.24 18.42 -9.66
CA PRO A 176 -12.80 19.21 -8.51
C PRO A 176 -12.69 18.38 -7.22
N SER A 177 -13.71 17.56 -6.91
CA SER A 177 -13.72 16.67 -5.74
C SER A 177 -12.59 15.64 -5.81
N LEU A 178 -12.33 15.08 -6.99
CA LEU A 178 -11.20 14.16 -7.21
C LEU A 178 -9.86 14.84 -6.93
N ARG A 179 -9.64 16.05 -7.45
CA ARG A 179 -8.39 16.81 -7.22
C ARG A 179 -8.20 17.14 -5.75
N ARG A 180 -9.27 17.56 -5.06
CA ARG A 180 -9.22 17.86 -3.63
C ARG A 180 -8.93 16.60 -2.81
N GLY A 181 -9.54 15.47 -3.15
CA GLY A 181 -9.26 14.18 -2.51
C GLY A 181 -7.80 13.76 -2.63
N PHE A 182 -7.22 13.86 -3.84
CA PHE A 182 -5.80 13.58 -4.05
C PHE A 182 -4.87 14.57 -3.34
N ALA A 183 -5.22 15.87 -3.31
CA ALA A 183 -4.42 16.86 -2.61
C ALA A 183 -4.38 16.60 -1.09
N ILE A 184 -5.53 16.29 -0.49
CA ILE A 184 -5.61 15.94 0.94
C ILE A 184 -4.85 14.63 1.20
N GLY A 185 -5.04 13.61 0.34
CA GLY A 185 -4.31 12.35 0.47
C GLY A 185 -2.79 12.53 0.38
N SER A 186 -2.31 13.31 -0.58
CA SER A 186 -0.89 13.62 -0.73
C SER A 186 -0.33 14.39 0.46
N LEU A 187 -1.09 15.34 1.02
CA LEU A 187 -0.67 16.07 2.21
C LEU A 187 -0.56 15.14 3.43
N LEU A 188 -1.54 14.22 3.60
CA LEU A 188 -1.50 13.26 4.68
C LEU A 188 -0.31 12.32 4.58
N VAL A 189 0.02 11.82 3.38
CA VAL A 189 1.21 10.98 3.16
C VAL A 189 2.49 11.76 3.39
N PHE A 190 2.55 13.05 3.04
CA PHE A 190 3.73 13.88 3.29
C PHE A 190 3.97 14.15 4.78
N LEU A 191 2.91 14.20 5.58
CA LEU A 191 2.99 14.44 7.02
C LEU A 191 3.24 13.18 7.85
N LEU A 192 3.03 12.00 7.27
CA LEU A 192 3.15 10.69 7.92
C LEU A 192 4.56 10.14 7.71
#